data_AF-A0A2P5F1L6-F1
#
_entry.id   AF-A0A2P5F1L6-F1
#
_cell.length_a   1.000
_cell.length_b   1.000
_cell.length_c   1.000
_cell.angle_alpha   90.00
_cell.angle_beta   90.00
_cell.angle_gamma   90.00
#
_symmetry.space_group_name_H-M   'P 1'
#
loop_
_entity.id
_entity.type
_entity.pdbx_description
1 polymer ?
#
loop_
_entity_poly.entity_id
_entity_poly.type
_entity_poly.pdbx_seq_one_letter_code
_entity_poly.pdbx_strand_id
1 'polypeptide(L)'
;MEVIVFKLELDDEKSRWVEIKSLGDAALFLGDNSSIYVCALDLVGCKPNCVYFSHDDNRTTLFDPDTGPSDLGMYNLENKSIENFTLHHVEDSALVAKMIAQPPIWVLPTLNTY
;
A
#
# COMPACT_ATOMS: atom_id res chain seq x y z
N MET A 1 -12.22 -0.88 10.45
CA MET A 1 -11.09 0.05 10.32
C MET A 1 -11.49 1.15 9.36
N GLU A 2 -11.27 2.42 9.70
CA GLU A 2 -11.50 3.56 8.81
C GLU A 2 -10.15 4.23 8.55
N VAL A 3 -9.83 4.50 7.29
CA VAL A 3 -8.61 5.21 6.89
C VAL A 3 -8.98 6.65 6.60
N ILE A 4 -8.26 7.57 7.23
CA ILE A 4 -8.40 9.01 7.00
C ILE A 4 -7.14 9.49 6.31
N VAL A 5 -7.30 10.19 5.19
CA VAL A 5 -6.17 10.67 4.39
C VAL A 5 -6.06 12.18 4.54
N PHE A 6 -4.84 12.66 4.79
CA PHE A 6 -4.53 14.08 4.84
C PHE A 6 -3.56 14.44 3.73
N LYS A 7 -3.83 15.55 3.05
CA LYS A 7 -2.91 16.20 2.12
C LYS A 7 -2.20 17.34 2.85
N LEU A 8 -0.87 17.35 2.81
CA LEU A 8 -0.10 18.51 3.22
C LEU A 8 -0.15 19.55 2.11
N GLU A 9 -0.80 20.68 2.37
CA GLU A 9 -0.76 21.85 1.51
C GLU A 9 0.35 22.77 2.01
N LEU A 10 1.28 23.09 1.13
CA LEU A 10 2.37 24.03 1.39
C LEU A 10 2.02 25.35 0.69
N ASP A 11 1.87 26.41 1.49
CA ASP A 11 1.79 27.79 1.05
C ASP A 11 3.07 28.52 1.49
N ASP A 12 3.43 29.60 0.80
CA ASP A 12 4.70 30.33 1.00
C ASP A 12 4.87 30.81 2.46
N GLU A 13 3.76 31.03 3.17
CA GLU A 13 3.77 31.45 4.58
C GLU A 13 3.33 30.37 5.57
N LYS A 14 2.62 29.32 5.14
CA LYS A 14 2.00 28.32 6.05
C LYS A 14 1.86 26.95 5.41
N SER A 15 2.18 25.91 6.18
CA SER A 15 1.83 24.52 5.88
C SER A 15 0.58 24.10 6.66
N ARG A 16 -0.37 23.42 6.01
CA ARG A 16 -1.55 22.85 6.69
C ARG A 16 -1.86 21.44 6.20
N TRP A 17 -2.32 20.60 7.11
CA TRP A 17 -2.89 19.29 6.78
C TRP A 17 -4.39 19.45 6.52
N VAL A 18 -4.83 19.06 5.33
CA VAL A 18 -6.24 19.09 4.94
C VAL A 18 -6.71 17.65 4.75
N GLU A 19 -7.77 17.28 5.44
CA GLU A 19 -8.41 15.98 5.24
C GLU A 19 -8.99 15.91 3.82
N ILE A 20 -8.64 14.87 3.08
CA ILE A 20 -9.19 14.58 1.76
C ILE A 20 -10.03 13.31 1.82
N LYS A 21 -11.13 13.30 1.08
CA LYS A 21 -12.05 12.15 1.02
C LYS A 21 -11.80 11.25 -0.19
N SER A 22 -10.99 11.71 -1.14
CA SER A 22 -10.69 10.98 -2.37
C SER A 22 -9.30 11.34 -2.89
N LEU A 23 -8.62 10.35 -3.48
CA LEU A 23 -7.39 10.53 -4.26
C LEU A 23 -7.68 10.78 -5.75
N GLY A 24 -8.95 10.77 -6.16
CA GLY A 24 -9.35 10.86 -7.58
C GLY A 24 -8.80 9.68 -8.37
N ASP A 25 -8.20 9.97 -9.52
CA ASP A 25 -7.58 8.98 -10.40
C ASP A 25 -6.24 8.43 -9.89
N ALA A 26 -5.80 8.83 -8.70
CA ALA A 26 -4.54 8.40 -8.12
C ALA A 26 -4.71 7.25 -7.13
N ALA A 27 -3.60 6.58 -6.87
CA ALA A 27 -3.44 5.59 -5.82
C ALA A 27 -2.21 5.91 -4.97
N LEU A 28 -2.29 5.56 -3.67
CA LEU A 28 -1.20 5.73 -2.72
C LEU A 28 -0.71 4.36 -2.28
N PHE A 29 0.59 4.11 -2.42
CA PHE A 29 1.26 2.90 -1.98
C PHE A 29 2.06 3.21 -0.71
N LEU A 30 1.76 2.52 0.37
CA LEU A 30 2.35 2.69 1.69
C LEU A 30 3.12 1.43 2.06
N GLY A 31 4.37 1.60 2.48
CA GLY A 31 5.16 0.53 3.06
C GLY A 31 6.29 1.12 3.91
N ASP A 32 6.92 0.28 4.72
CA ASP A 32 7.92 0.69 5.70
C ASP A 32 9.12 1.44 5.09
N ASN A 33 9.53 1.00 3.90
CA ASN A 33 10.70 1.58 3.22
C ASN A 33 10.38 2.90 2.53
N SER A 34 9.25 2.96 1.84
CA SER A 34 8.91 4.09 0.97
C SER A 34 7.42 4.14 0.72
N SER A 35 6.91 5.35 0.52
CA SER A 35 5.56 5.59 0.01
C SER A 35 5.61 6.17 -1.39
N ILE A 36 4.70 5.77 -2.27
CA ILE A 36 4.62 6.25 -3.66
C ILE A 36 3.19 6.69 -3.96
N TYR A 37 3.04 7.89 -4.52
CA TYR A 37 1.79 8.38 -5.07
C TYR A 37 1.86 8.35 -6.60
N VAL A 38 0.87 7.70 -7.24
CA VAL A 38 0.87 7.49 -8.70
C VAL A 38 -0.51 7.77 -9.28
N CYS A 39 -0.55 8.16 -10.55
CA CYS A 39 -1.78 8.09 -11.33
C CYS A 39 -2.10 6.61 -11.59
N ALA A 40 -3.26 6.13 -11.11
CA ALA A 40 -3.65 4.74 -11.26
C ALA A 40 -3.93 4.39 -12.73
N LEU A 41 -4.35 5.38 -13.54
CA LEU A 41 -4.63 5.20 -14.96
C LEU A 41 -3.39 4.83 -15.78
N ASP A 42 -2.19 5.15 -15.28
CA ASP A 42 -0.92 4.82 -15.95
C ASP A 42 -0.49 3.37 -15.68
N LEU A 43 -1.13 2.67 -14.74
CA LEU A 43 -0.72 1.35 -14.27
C LEU A 43 -1.83 0.31 -14.43
N VAL A 44 -1.58 -0.68 -15.30
CA VAL A 44 -2.51 -1.79 -15.51
C VAL A 44 -2.78 -2.53 -14.19
N GLY A 45 -4.05 -2.64 -13.82
CA GLY A 45 -4.47 -3.32 -12.59
C GLY A 45 -4.42 -2.46 -11.32
N CYS A 46 -3.95 -1.21 -11.41
CA CYS A 46 -4.06 -0.24 -10.31
C CYS A 46 -5.47 0.35 -10.28
N LYS A 47 -6.12 0.28 -9.12
CA LYS A 47 -7.44 0.87 -8.89
C LYS A 47 -7.26 2.31 -8.41
N PRO A 48 -7.95 3.29 -9.01
CA PRO A 48 -7.94 4.66 -8.53
C PRO A 48 -8.63 4.77 -7.17
N ASN A 49 -8.41 5.87 -6.48
CA ASN A 49 -9.01 6.16 -5.18
C ASN A 49 -8.73 5.10 -4.10
N CYS A 50 -7.58 4.43 -4.19
CA CYS A 50 -7.19 3.34 -3.31
C CYS A 50 -5.85 3.60 -2.61
N VAL A 51 -5.73 3.10 -1.38
CA VAL A 51 -4.50 3.06 -0.60
C VAL A 51 -4.04 1.61 -0.52
N TYR A 52 -2.93 1.29 -1.16
CA TYR A 52 -2.26 0.00 -1.09
C TYR A 52 -1.30 0.04 0.09
N PHE A 53 -1.34 -0.96 0.95
CA PHE A 53 -0.45 -1.05 2.09
C PHE A 53 0.12 -2.45 2.18
N SER A 54 1.39 -2.51 2.57
CA SER A 54 2.14 -3.75 2.74
C SER A 54 2.54 -3.94 4.19
N HIS A 55 2.81 -5.19 4.55
CA HIS A 55 3.13 -5.64 5.91
C HIS A 55 4.16 -4.75 6.63
N ASP A 56 3.84 -4.37 7.87
CA ASP A 56 4.79 -3.83 8.86
C ASP A 56 5.49 -5.03 9.49
N ASP A 57 6.74 -5.28 9.10
CA ASP A 57 7.56 -6.33 9.73
C ASP A 57 7.97 -5.84 11.11
N ASN A 58 7.13 -6.11 12.12
CA ASN A 58 7.54 -5.97 13.50
C ASN A 58 8.51 -7.12 13.83
N ARG A 59 9.78 -6.94 13.43
CA ARG A 59 10.93 -7.87 13.53
C ARG A 59 11.21 -8.45 14.93
N THR A 60 10.41 -8.07 15.94
CA THR A 60 10.46 -8.60 17.29
C THR A 60 9.80 -9.97 17.45
N THR A 61 9.01 -10.44 16.47
CA THR A 61 8.25 -11.71 16.55
C THR A 61 8.79 -12.84 15.67
N LEU A 62 10.04 -12.75 15.18
CA LEU A 62 10.70 -13.76 14.31
C LEU A 62 10.72 -15.22 14.84
N PHE A 63 10.20 -15.48 16.04
CA PHE A 63 10.11 -16.80 16.67
C PHE A 63 8.68 -17.22 17.06
N ASP A 64 7.65 -16.47 16.67
CA ASP A 64 6.26 -16.85 16.95
C ASP A 64 5.63 -17.53 15.72
N PRO A 65 5.38 -18.85 15.74
CA PRO A 65 4.69 -19.56 14.67
C PRO A 65 3.24 -19.10 14.47
N ASP A 66 2.69 -18.27 15.37
CA ASP A 66 1.40 -17.59 15.23
C ASP A 66 1.53 -16.21 14.56
N THR A 67 2.58 -15.96 13.76
CA THR A 67 2.73 -14.71 13.00
C THR A 67 1.47 -14.52 12.16
N GLY A 68 0.67 -13.52 12.53
CA GLY A 68 -0.67 -13.29 11.99
C GLY A 68 -0.67 -13.09 10.47
N PRO A 69 -1.87 -13.15 9.85
CA PRO A 69 -2.00 -12.98 8.40
C PRO A 69 -1.30 -11.70 7.94
N SER A 70 -0.55 -11.81 6.84
CA SER A 70 0.15 -10.69 6.22
C SER A 70 -0.76 -9.47 6.11
N ASP A 71 -0.35 -8.33 6.68
CA ASP A 71 -1.04 -7.05 6.56
C ASP A 71 -0.84 -6.42 5.17
N LEU A 72 -1.05 -7.21 4.12
CA LEU A 72 -1.06 -6.76 2.73
C LEU A 72 -2.50 -6.56 2.29
N GLY A 73 -2.81 -5.33 1.88
CA GLY A 73 -4.17 -5.02 1.48
C GLY A 73 -4.28 -3.76 0.66
N MET A 74 -5.51 -3.51 0.24
CA MET A 74 -5.91 -2.30 -0.42
C MET A 74 -7.14 -1.76 0.28
N TYR A 75 -7.07 -0.51 0.71
CA TYR A 75 -8.22 0.24 1.20
C TYR A 75 -8.80 1.07 0.07
N ASN A 76 -10.07 0.84 -0.27
CA ASN A 76 -10.77 1.65 -1.25
C ASN A 76 -11.52 2.78 -0.52
N LEU A 77 -11.18 4.03 -0.84
CA LEU A 77 -11.74 5.21 -0.16
C LEU A 77 -13.20 5.48 -0.53
N GLU A 78 -13.66 5.00 -1.69
CA GLU A 78 -15.04 5.17 -2.15
C GLU A 78 -15.99 4.30 -1.31
N ASN A 79 -15.69 3.01 -1.22
CA ASN A 79 -16.54 2.03 -0.53
C ASN A 79 -16.15 1.84 0.95
N LYS A 80 -15.07 2.51 1.39
CA LYS A 80 -14.52 2.44 2.75
C LYS A 80 -14.22 1.03 3.24
N SER A 81 -13.73 0.17 2.36
CA SER A 81 -13.48 -1.25 2.65
C SER A 81 -12.04 -1.65 2.39
N ILE A 82 -11.59 -2.68 3.13
CA ILE A 82 -10.32 -3.36 2.89
C ILE A 82 -10.60 -4.55 1.97
N GLU A 83 -9.91 -4.61 0.85
CA GLU A 83 -9.83 -5.80 0.00
C GLU A 83 -8.47 -6.46 0.26
N ASN A 84 -8.49 -7.73 0.70
CA ASN A 84 -7.26 -8.49 0.93
C ASN A 84 -6.69 -8.96 -0.42
N PHE A 85 -5.38 -8.79 -0.59
CA PHE A 85 -4.68 -9.45 -1.68
C PHE A 85 -4.55 -10.94 -1.34
N THR A 86 -5.22 -11.78 -2.12
CA THR A 86 -4.89 -13.21 -2.09
C THR A 86 -3.65 -13.39 -2.96
N LEU A 87 -2.54 -13.85 -2.37
CA LEU A 87 -1.36 -14.28 -3.10
C LEU A 87 -1.71 -15.57 -3.85
N HIS A 88 -2.33 -15.45 -5.02
CA HIS A 88 -2.87 -16.56 -5.80
C HIS A 88 -1.82 -17.53 -6.39
N HIS A 89 -0.52 -17.31 -6.14
CA HIS A 89 0.55 -17.96 -6.89
C HIS A 89 1.71 -18.53 -6.06
N VAL A 90 1.56 -18.68 -4.74
CA VAL A 90 2.63 -19.31 -3.94
C VAL A 90 2.11 -20.55 -3.23
N GLU A 91 2.33 -21.70 -3.86
CA GLU A 91 2.04 -23.02 -3.27
C GLU A 91 3.10 -23.44 -2.23
N ASP A 92 4.29 -22.81 -2.26
CA ASP A 92 5.39 -23.10 -1.35
C ASP A 92 5.35 -22.18 -0.11
N SER A 93 4.89 -22.73 1.00
CA SER A 93 4.79 -22.02 2.28
C SER A 93 6.14 -21.51 2.80
N ALA A 94 7.26 -22.17 2.49
CA ALA A 94 8.58 -21.72 2.91
C ALA A 94 9.03 -20.49 2.10
N LEU A 95 8.66 -20.44 0.81
CA LEU A 95 8.89 -19.26 -0.02
C LEU A 95 8.03 -18.07 0.45
N VAL A 96 6.75 -18.30 0.79
CA VAL A 96 5.89 -17.27 1.40
C VAL A 96 6.52 -16.74 2.68
N ALA A 97 6.93 -17.64 3.59
CA ALA A 97 7.56 -17.28 4.86
C ALA A 97 8.83 -16.43 4.67
N LYS A 98 9.64 -16.74 3.65
CA LYS A 98 10.84 -15.96 3.32
C LYS A 98 10.51 -14.60 2.68
N MET A 99 9.42 -14.51 1.92
CA MET A 99 8.95 -13.26 1.32
C MET A 99 8.39 -12.30 2.37
N ILE A 100 7.57 -12.79 3.30
CA ILE A 100 7.00 -11.97 4.39
C ILE A 100 8.06 -11.50 5.39
N ALA A 101 9.17 -12.23 5.53
CA ALA A 101 10.30 -11.85 6.40
C ALA A 101 11.21 -10.75 5.81
N GLN A 102 10.88 -10.22 4.63
CA GLN A 102 11.63 -9.14 4.01
C GLN A 102 10.74 -7.92 3.87
N PRO A 103 11.25 -6.71 4.18
CA PRO A 103 10.50 -5.48 3.98
C PRO A 103 10.02 -5.36 2.53
N PRO A 104 8.71 -5.19 2.30
CA PRO A 104 8.16 -5.03 0.96
C PRO A 104 8.74 -3.78 0.26
N ILE A 105 8.89 -3.88 -1.06
CA ILE A 105 9.37 -2.79 -1.90
C ILE A 105 8.38 -2.59 -3.04
N TRP A 106 7.96 -1.35 -3.24
CA TRP A 106 7.16 -0.95 -4.38
C TRP A 106 8.06 -0.72 -5.60
N VAL A 107 7.79 -1.41 -6.70
CA VAL A 107 8.51 -1.23 -7.97
C VAL A 107 7.57 -0.56 -8.95
N LEU A 108 7.93 0.66 -9.38
CA LEU A 108 7.24 1.34 -10.47
C LEU A 108 7.90 0.92 -11.79
N PRO A 109 7.19 0.25 -12.71
CA PRO A 109 7.76 -0.01 -14.03
C PRO A 109 8.03 1.33 -14.72
N THR A 110 9.22 1.48 -15.32
CA THR A 110 9.44 2.58 -16.25
C THR A 110 8.59 2.32 -17.49
N LEU A 111 7.49 3.07 -17.63
CA LEU A 111 6.71 3.08 -18.86
C LEU A 111 7.60 3.59 -19.99
N ASN A 112 8.08 2.69 -20.84
CA ASN A 112 8.48 3.05 -22.19
C ASN A 112 7.19 3.30 -22.96
N THR A 113 6.82 4.58 -23.09
CA THR A 113 5.80 5.01 -24.04
C THR A 113 6.32 4.74 -25.45
N TYR A 114 5.73 3.78 -26.15
CA TYR A 114 5.86 3.60 -27.60
C TYR A 114 4.67 4.25 -28.31
#